data_AF-A0A946VI00-F1
#
_entry.id   AF-A0A946VI00-F1
#
_cell.length_a   1.000
_cell.length_b   1.000
_cell.length_c   1.000
_cell.angle_alpha   90.00
_cell.angle_beta   90.00
_cell.angle_gamma   90.00
#
_symmetry.space_group_name_H-M   'P 1'
#
loop_
_entity.id
_entity.type
_entity.pdbx_description
1 polymer ?
#
loop_
_entity_poly.entity_id
_entity_poly.type
_entity_poly.pdbx_seq_one_letter_code
_entity_poly.pdbx_strand_id
1 'polypeptide(L)'
;MLELPPLSLYIHVPWCVRKCPYCDFNSHQVSGDLPEQDYLHALTHDLRQDLPYVQGRALQSIFIGGGTPSLLSAAFYEQLLLVITNNFSLAPDTEITLEANPGTVEAGRFAEYRNLGINRLSLGIQSFNDLALARLGRIHSAEDARKAIDIAQGSGFDNFNLDIM
;
A
#
# COMPACT_ATOMS: atom_id res chain seq x y z
N MET A 1 -6.02 35.43 -7.63
CA MET A 1 -6.35 34.20 -8.37
C MET A 1 -6.50 33.09 -7.34
N LEU A 2 -7.50 32.23 -7.47
CA LEU A 2 -7.62 31.05 -6.62
C LEU A 2 -6.61 30.00 -7.10
N GLU A 3 -5.78 29.51 -6.21
CA GLU A 3 -4.81 28.45 -6.47
C GLU A 3 -5.43 27.12 -6.02
N LEU A 4 -5.37 26.10 -6.89
CA LEU A 4 -5.86 24.78 -6.55
C LEU A 4 -4.92 24.11 -5.54
N PRO A 5 -5.43 23.31 -4.59
CA PRO A 5 -4.57 22.59 -3.67
C PRO A 5 -3.68 21.58 -4.42
N PRO A 6 -2.56 21.16 -3.80
CA PRO A 6 -1.79 20.00 -4.21
C PRO A 6 -2.66 18.80 -4.58
N LEU A 7 -2.22 18.05 -5.59
CA LEU A 7 -2.90 16.83 -6.03
C LEU A 7 -2.22 15.61 -5.42
N SER A 8 -3.03 14.74 -4.81
CA SER A 8 -2.62 13.44 -4.28
C SER A 8 -3.53 12.36 -4.84
N LEU A 9 -3.00 11.17 -5.03
CA LEU A 9 -3.73 9.99 -5.51
C LEU A 9 -3.86 8.99 -4.36
N TYR A 10 -5.10 8.61 -4.03
CA TYR A 10 -5.36 7.49 -3.13
C TYR A 10 -5.85 6.30 -3.94
N ILE A 11 -5.27 5.13 -3.69
CA ILE A 11 -5.66 3.88 -4.32
C ILE A 11 -6.05 2.91 -3.22
N HIS A 12 -7.32 2.50 -3.23
CA HIS A 12 -7.80 1.51 -2.28
C HIS A 12 -7.40 0.11 -2.73
N VAL A 13 -7.15 -0.82 -1.80
CA VAL A 13 -7.00 -2.26 -2.07
C VAL A 13 -7.90 -3.01 -1.10
N PRO A 14 -8.99 -3.64 -1.56
CA PRO A 14 -10.05 -4.12 -0.66
C PRO A 14 -9.80 -5.54 -0.11
N TRP A 15 -8.58 -6.07 -0.15
CA TRP A 15 -8.31 -7.48 0.21
C TRP A 15 -7.40 -7.64 1.42
N CYS A 16 -7.71 -8.63 2.26
CA CYS A 16 -6.88 -9.07 3.39
C CYS A 16 -6.81 -10.59 3.43
N VAL A 17 -5.72 -11.15 3.97
CA VAL A 17 -5.64 -12.59 4.29
C VAL A 17 -6.69 -12.97 5.34
N ARG A 18 -6.90 -12.08 6.32
CA ARG A 18 -7.93 -12.21 7.35
C ARG A 18 -8.43 -10.82 7.70
N LYS A 19 -9.75 -10.64 7.76
CA LYS A 19 -10.34 -9.42 8.27
C LYS A 19 -10.20 -9.39 9.80
N CYS A 20 -9.56 -8.36 10.33
CA CYS A 20 -9.42 -8.19 11.78
C CYS A 20 -10.79 -7.84 12.40
N PRO A 21 -11.15 -8.36 13.59
CA PRO A 21 -12.46 -8.12 14.20
C PRO A 21 -12.78 -6.65 14.47
N TYR A 22 -11.75 -5.81 14.62
CA TYR A 22 -11.89 -4.37 14.88
C TYR A 22 -11.86 -3.52 13.59
N CYS A 23 -11.60 -4.12 12.43
CA CYS A 23 -11.35 -3.38 11.19
C CYS A 23 -12.67 -2.91 10.55
N ASP A 24 -12.83 -1.59 10.47
CA ASP A 24 -13.95 -0.89 9.83
C ASP A 24 -13.66 -0.49 8.38
N PHE A 25 -12.44 -0.74 7.88
CA PHE A 25 -12.11 -0.52 6.48
C PHE A 25 -12.96 -1.39 5.55
N ASN A 26 -13.16 -0.86 4.33
CA ASN A 26 -13.76 -1.59 3.22
C ASN A 26 -12.80 -2.68 2.74
N SER A 27 -12.75 -3.77 3.48
CA SER A 27 -11.89 -4.91 3.21
C SER A 27 -12.66 -6.22 3.28
N HIS A 28 -12.20 -7.16 2.47
CA HIS A 28 -12.75 -8.48 2.30
C HIS A 28 -11.64 -9.51 2.45
N GLN A 29 -11.98 -10.65 3.05
CA GLN A 29 -11.06 -11.77 3.09
C GLN A 29 -10.87 -12.32 1.68
N VAL A 30 -9.62 -12.55 1.29
CA VAL A 30 -9.29 -13.20 0.02
C VAL A 30 -9.85 -14.63 0.00
N SER A 31 -10.51 -14.98 -1.10
CA SER A 31 -10.97 -16.34 -1.40
C SER A 31 -10.41 -16.77 -2.75
N GLY A 32 -9.37 -17.60 -2.74
CA GLY A 32 -8.65 -18.01 -3.95
C GLY A 32 -7.58 -17.01 -4.38
N ASP A 33 -7.28 -16.99 -5.67
CA ASP A 33 -6.28 -16.08 -6.25
C ASP A 33 -6.81 -14.65 -6.32
N LEU A 34 -5.90 -13.68 -6.14
CA LEU A 34 -6.25 -12.27 -6.30
C LEU A 34 -6.49 -11.96 -7.79
N PRO A 35 -7.59 -11.28 -8.14
CA PRO A 35 -7.90 -10.93 -9.52
C PRO A 35 -7.10 -9.70 -9.96
N GLU A 36 -5.77 -9.77 -9.89
CA GLU A 36 -4.87 -8.61 -10.09
C GLU A 36 -5.08 -7.93 -11.44
N GLN A 37 -5.27 -8.71 -12.50
CA GLN A 37 -5.45 -8.19 -13.87
C GLN A 37 -6.79 -7.49 -14.05
N ASP A 38 -7.89 -8.11 -13.60
CA ASP A 38 -9.21 -7.49 -13.64
C ASP A 38 -9.26 -6.23 -12.78
N TYR A 39 -8.58 -6.27 -11.63
CA TYR A 39 -8.49 -5.12 -10.74
C TYR A 39 -7.68 -3.98 -11.34
N LEU A 40 -6.54 -4.26 -11.95
CA LEU A 40 -5.73 -3.27 -12.65
C LEU A 40 -6.52 -2.62 -13.80
N HIS A 41 -7.29 -3.42 -14.55
CA HIS A 41 -8.15 -2.90 -15.61
C HIS A 41 -9.24 -1.97 -15.06
N ALA A 42 -9.90 -2.36 -13.96
CA ALA A 42 -10.89 -1.52 -13.28
C ALA A 42 -10.29 -0.21 -12.77
N LEU A 43 -9.15 -0.26 -12.07
CA LEU A 43 -8.42 0.92 -11.61
C LEU A 43 -8.02 1.84 -12.77
N THR A 44 -7.52 1.27 -13.88
CA THR A 44 -7.13 2.04 -15.06
C THR A 44 -8.32 2.74 -15.69
N HIS A 45 -9.48 2.08 -15.73
CA HIS A 45 -10.71 2.67 -16.24
C HIS A 45 -11.17 3.83 -15.37
N ASP A 46 -11.23 3.62 -14.05
CA ASP A 46 -11.61 4.62 -13.05
C ASP A 46 -10.71 5.87 -13.11
N LEU A 47 -9.39 5.66 -13.06
CA LEU A 47 -8.38 6.71 -13.13
C LEU A 47 -8.46 7.53 -14.43
N ARG A 48 -8.86 6.92 -15.56
CA ARG A 48 -9.07 7.65 -16.82
C ARG A 48 -10.28 8.58 -16.77
N GLN A 49 -11.34 8.21 -16.03
CA GLN A 49 -12.50 9.07 -15.85
C GLN A 49 -12.16 10.32 -15.03
N ASP A 50 -11.16 10.22 -14.16
CA ASP A 50 -10.73 11.32 -13.29
C ASP A 50 -9.76 12.33 -13.93
N LEU A 51 -9.16 11.99 -15.09
CA LEU A 51 -8.17 12.85 -15.76
C LEU A 51 -8.62 14.30 -16.00
N PRO A 52 -9.88 14.60 -16.35
CA PRO A 52 -10.35 15.98 -16.49
C PRO A 52 -10.21 16.82 -15.20
N TYR A 53 -10.21 16.20 -14.01
CA TYR A 53 -10.09 16.88 -12.72
C TYR A 53 -8.65 17.18 -12.30
N VAL A 54 -7.66 16.59 -12.98
CA VAL A 54 -6.22 16.79 -12.69
C VAL A 54 -5.80 18.23 -12.98
N GLN A 55 -6.34 18.83 -14.05
CA GLN A 55 -6.12 20.22 -14.44
C GLN A 55 -4.62 20.59 -14.55
N GLY A 56 -3.80 19.65 -15.04
CA GLY A 56 -2.36 19.83 -15.27
C GLY A 56 -1.48 19.81 -14.01
N ARG A 57 -2.04 19.54 -12.83
CA ARG A 57 -1.28 19.42 -11.58
C ARG A 57 -0.48 18.12 -11.55
N ALA A 58 0.76 18.19 -11.07
CA ALA A 58 1.56 17.01 -10.79
C ALA A 58 1.11 16.35 -9.48
N LEU A 59 1.22 15.02 -9.40
CA LEU A 59 0.99 14.26 -8.18
C LEU A 59 2.13 14.50 -7.18
N GLN A 60 1.79 14.99 -5.98
CA GLN A 60 2.74 15.12 -4.87
C GLN A 60 2.83 13.85 -4.03
N SER A 61 1.76 13.06 -3.99
CA SER A 61 1.78 11.78 -3.29
C SER A 61 0.84 10.76 -3.92
N ILE A 62 1.22 9.50 -3.77
CA ILE A 62 0.42 8.32 -4.07
C ILE A 62 0.35 7.50 -2.79
N PHE A 63 -0.85 7.26 -2.28
CA PHE A 63 -1.06 6.44 -1.09
C PHE A 63 -1.89 5.22 -1.46
N ILE A 64 -1.30 4.04 -1.29
CA ILE A 64 -1.93 2.76 -1.58
C ILE A 64 -2.26 2.09 -0.25
N GLY A 65 -3.56 2.02 0.08
CA GLY A 65 -4.04 1.60 1.40
C GLY A 65 -5.34 0.81 1.37
N GLY A 66 -5.89 0.51 2.54
CA GLY A 66 -7.22 -0.11 2.69
C GLY A 66 -7.15 -1.43 3.45
N GLY A 67 -7.26 -2.54 2.73
CA GLY A 67 -7.08 -3.87 3.27
C GLY A 67 -5.60 -4.19 3.51
N THR A 68 -4.97 -4.86 2.56
CA THR A 68 -3.55 -5.21 2.63
C THR A 68 -2.92 -5.09 1.25
N PRO A 69 -2.55 -3.87 0.83
CA PRO A 69 -1.90 -3.61 -0.45
C PRO A 69 -0.69 -4.51 -0.71
N SER A 70 0.13 -4.77 0.31
CA SER A 70 1.30 -5.63 0.21
C SER A 70 1.01 -7.10 -0.17
N LEU A 71 -0.27 -7.50 -0.32
CA LEU A 71 -0.64 -8.79 -0.90
C LEU A 71 -0.47 -8.84 -2.41
N LEU A 72 -0.63 -7.72 -3.11
CA LEU A 72 -0.53 -7.65 -4.58
C LEU A 72 0.93 -7.76 -5.05
N SER A 73 1.15 -8.43 -6.17
CA SER A 73 2.48 -8.73 -6.70
C SER A 73 3.27 -7.47 -7.09
N ALA A 74 4.59 -7.57 -7.12
CA ALA A 74 5.43 -6.50 -7.67
C ALA A 74 5.08 -6.22 -9.15
N ALA A 75 4.75 -7.26 -9.92
CA ALA A 75 4.31 -7.12 -11.31
C ALA A 75 3.00 -6.31 -11.44
N PHE A 76 2.06 -6.45 -10.51
CA PHE A 76 0.88 -5.58 -10.45
C PHE A 76 1.28 -4.11 -10.25
N TYR A 77 2.16 -3.83 -9.28
CA TYR A 77 2.59 -2.45 -9.00
C TYR A 77 3.42 -1.84 -10.12
N GLU A 78 4.25 -2.61 -10.80
CA GLU A 78 4.98 -2.16 -11.99
C GLU A 78 4.01 -1.66 -13.07
N GLN A 79 2.98 -2.45 -13.37
CA GLN A 79 1.98 -2.08 -14.37
C GLN A 79 1.11 -0.90 -13.92
N LEU A 80 0.72 -0.85 -12.64
CA LEU A 80 -0.05 0.25 -12.08
C LEU A 80 0.73 1.57 -12.13
N LEU A 81 1.99 1.58 -11.71
CA LEU A 81 2.85 2.76 -11.74
C LEU A 81 3.15 3.20 -13.17
N LEU A 82 3.28 2.26 -14.12
CA LEU A 82 3.36 2.59 -15.55
C LEU A 82 2.08 3.27 -16.05
N VAL A 83 0.90 2.78 -15.66
CA VAL A 83 -0.37 3.43 -16.01
C VAL A 83 -0.43 4.85 -15.43
N ILE A 84 -0.06 5.03 -14.16
CA ILE A 84 -0.07 6.34 -13.51
C ILE A 84 0.89 7.30 -14.22
N THR A 85 2.15 6.91 -14.43
CA THR A 85 3.17 7.79 -15.05
C THR A 85 2.88 8.11 -16.52
N ASN A 86 2.11 7.27 -17.23
CA ASN A 86 1.64 7.57 -18.59
C ASN A 86 0.49 8.59 -18.64
N ASN A 87 -0.24 8.79 -17.54
CA ASN A 87 -1.41 9.67 -17.50
C ASN A 87 -1.23 10.90 -16.59
N PHE A 88 -0.27 10.87 -15.67
CA PHE A 88 0.00 11.93 -14.71
C PHE A 88 1.48 12.28 -14.69
N SER A 89 1.77 13.56 -14.51
CA SER A 89 3.12 14.00 -14.12
C SER A 89 3.32 13.76 -12.62
N LEU A 90 4.51 13.26 -12.25
CA LEU A 90 4.94 13.18 -10.85
C LEU A 90 5.81 14.39 -10.51
N ALA A 91 5.68 14.89 -9.28
CA ALA A 91 6.64 15.83 -8.73
C ALA A 91 8.00 15.14 -8.51
N PRO A 92 9.13 15.88 -8.48
CA PRO A 92 10.46 15.27 -8.28
C PRO A 92 10.61 14.47 -6.97
N ASP A 93 9.84 14.83 -5.95
CA ASP A 93 9.86 14.30 -4.59
C ASP A 93 8.56 13.56 -4.24
N THR A 94 7.81 13.05 -5.23
CA THR A 94 6.56 12.33 -4.98
C THR A 94 6.74 11.20 -3.97
N GLU A 95 5.99 11.27 -2.87
CA GLU A 95 5.92 10.17 -1.91
C GLU A 95 4.99 9.08 -2.45
N ILE A 96 5.48 7.84 -2.51
CA ILE A 96 4.69 6.67 -2.90
C ILE A 96 4.66 5.73 -1.69
N THR A 97 3.54 5.77 -0.96
CA THR A 97 3.31 4.95 0.23
C THR A 97 2.57 3.67 -0.11
N LEU A 98 3.03 2.55 0.47
CA LEU A 98 2.32 1.27 0.48
C LEU A 98 2.04 0.81 1.91
N GLU A 99 0.78 0.55 2.25
CA GLU A 99 0.45 -0.15 3.50
C GLU A 99 0.81 -1.64 3.41
N ALA A 100 1.41 -2.16 4.48
CA ALA A 100 1.82 -3.55 4.56
C ALA A 100 1.55 -4.15 5.95
N ASN A 101 1.32 -5.47 5.97
CA ASN A 101 1.30 -6.23 7.21
C ASN A 101 2.67 -6.88 7.46
N PRO A 102 3.05 -7.13 8.72
CA PRO A 102 4.35 -7.74 9.05
C PRO A 102 4.51 -9.23 8.67
N GLY A 103 3.62 -9.78 7.85
CA GLY A 103 3.67 -11.18 7.43
C GLY A 103 4.93 -11.48 6.62
N THR A 104 5.45 -12.70 6.75
CA THR A 104 6.70 -13.13 6.11
C THR A 104 6.63 -13.09 4.57
N VAL A 105 5.45 -13.36 4.00
CA VAL A 105 5.23 -13.33 2.54
C VAL A 105 5.25 -11.89 2.01
N GLU A 106 4.65 -10.96 2.74
CA GLU A 106 4.60 -9.56 2.38
C GLU A 106 5.98 -8.90 2.53
N ALA A 107 6.68 -9.18 3.64
CA ALA A 107 8.02 -8.64 3.89
C ALA A 107 9.04 -9.10 2.84
N GLY A 108 8.91 -10.33 2.32
CA GLY A 108 9.78 -10.85 1.26
C GLY A 108 9.78 -10.03 -0.03
N ARG A 109 8.75 -9.20 -0.26
CA ARG A 109 8.59 -8.37 -1.48
C ARG A 109 9.01 -6.92 -1.30
N PHE A 110 9.43 -6.49 -0.11
CA PHE A 110 9.77 -5.09 0.16
C PHE A 110 10.87 -4.56 -0.78
N ALA A 111 11.92 -5.35 -1.03
CA ALA A 111 12.96 -4.96 -1.98
C ALA A 111 12.43 -4.77 -3.42
N GLU A 112 11.49 -5.61 -3.85
CA GLU A 112 10.85 -5.47 -5.16
C GLU A 112 10.01 -4.19 -5.23
N TYR A 113 9.19 -3.92 -4.21
CA TYR A 113 8.44 -2.67 -4.12
C TYR A 113 9.34 -1.44 -4.14
N ARG A 114 10.46 -1.48 -3.39
CA ARG A 114 11.44 -0.38 -3.35
C ARG A 114 12.03 -0.10 -4.72
N ASN A 115 12.38 -1.15 -5.47
CA ASN A 115 12.96 -1.06 -6.81
C ASN A 115 11.99 -0.44 -7.83
N LEU A 116 10.68 -0.56 -7.61
CA LEU A 116 9.65 0.06 -8.45
C LEU A 116 9.43 1.55 -8.14
N GLY A 117 10.08 2.09 -7.11
CA GLY A 117 9.96 3.49 -6.71
C GLY A 117 9.00 3.76 -5.56
N ILE A 118 8.35 2.73 -5.00
CA ILE A 118 7.67 2.85 -3.71
C ILE A 118 8.72 3.22 -2.67
N ASN A 119 8.53 4.34 -1.98
CA ASN A 119 9.57 4.94 -1.14
C ASN A 119 9.13 5.14 0.32
N ARG A 120 7.88 4.76 0.66
CA ARG A 120 7.39 4.73 2.03
C ARG A 120 6.55 3.48 2.32
N LEU A 121 6.72 2.91 3.51
CA LEU A 121 5.87 1.84 4.03
C LEU A 121 5.06 2.30 5.25
N SER A 122 3.83 1.81 5.41
CA SER A 122 3.11 1.85 6.69
C SER A 122 2.86 0.43 7.17
N LEU A 123 3.46 0.05 8.30
CA LEU A 123 3.40 -1.31 8.83
C LEU A 123 2.33 -1.44 9.91
N GLY A 124 1.31 -2.25 9.63
CA GLY A 124 0.21 -2.51 10.55
C GLY A 124 0.59 -3.40 11.75
N ILE A 125 1.50 -2.97 12.62
CA ILE A 125 2.03 -3.79 13.73
C ILE A 125 1.02 -3.98 14.86
N GLN A 126 0.31 -2.91 15.23
CA GLN A 126 -0.65 -2.79 16.32
C GLN A 126 -0.04 -2.96 17.72
N SER A 127 0.73 -4.01 17.97
CA SER A 127 1.38 -4.26 19.27
C SER A 127 2.64 -5.12 19.13
N PHE A 128 3.56 -4.98 20.08
CA PHE A 128 4.69 -5.90 20.28
C PHE A 128 4.43 -6.89 21.43
N ASN A 129 3.18 -7.06 21.83
CA ASN A 129 2.75 -8.01 22.86
C ASN A 129 1.87 -9.10 22.23
N ASP A 130 2.34 -10.34 22.25
CA ASP A 130 1.63 -11.46 21.59
C ASP A 130 0.24 -11.75 22.18
N LEU A 131 0.04 -11.50 23.48
CA LEU A 131 -1.29 -11.65 24.08
C LEU A 131 -2.26 -10.58 23.57
N ALA A 132 -1.79 -9.35 23.35
CA ALA A 132 -2.60 -8.29 22.75
C ALA A 132 -2.89 -8.59 21.27
N LEU A 133 -1.89 -9.03 20.51
CA LEU A 133 -2.04 -9.42 19.10
C LEU A 133 -3.08 -10.55 18.93
N ALA A 134 -3.02 -11.56 19.78
CA ALA A 134 -3.99 -12.65 19.79
C ALA A 134 -5.42 -12.15 20.04
N ARG A 135 -5.60 -11.23 21.00
CA ARG A 135 -6.91 -10.60 21.29
C ARG A 135 -7.42 -9.75 20.13
N LEU A 136 -6.52 -9.07 19.41
CA LEU A 136 -6.82 -8.29 18.22
C LEU A 136 -7.09 -9.17 16.98
N GLY A 137 -6.93 -10.48 17.08
CA GLY A 137 -7.11 -11.42 15.96
C GLY A 137 -6.02 -11.31 14.89
N ARG A 138 -4.88 -10.70 15.23
CA ARG A 138 -3.72 -10.57 14.33
C ARG A 138 -3.10 -11.95 14.07
N ILE A 139 -2.59 -12.12 12.86
CA ILE A 139 -1.98 -13.38 12.39
C ILE A 139 -0.44 -13.35 12.44
N HIS A 140 0.15 -12.26 12.93
CA HIS A 140 1.57 -12.07 13.12
C HIS A 140 1.93 -12.00 14.60
N SER A 141 3.17 -12.33 14.94
CA SER A 141 3.74 -12.20 16.29
C SER A 141 4.59 -10.92 16.43
N ALA A 142 4.96 -10.56 17.67
CA ALA A 142 5.91 -9.49 17.92
C ALA A 142 7.29 -9.76 17.28
N GLU A 143 7.68 -11.02 17.12
CA GLU A 143 8.91 -11.40 16.42
C GLU A 143 8.79 -11.14 14.91
N ASP A 144 7.66 -11.49 14.29
CA ASP A 144 7.40 -11.19 12.87
C ASP A 144 7.40 -9.68 12.62
N ALA A 145 6.83 -8.90 13.55
CA ALA A 145 6.88 -7.44 13.49
C ALA A 145 8.31 -6.89 13.46
N ARG A 146 9.18 -7.40 14.33
CA ARG A 146 10.61 -7.01 14.36
C ARG A 146 11.33 -7.40 13.07
N LYS A 147 11.12 -8.64 12.60
CA LYS A 147 11.70 -9.11 11.33
C LYS A 147 11.25 -8.26 10.15
N ALA A 148 9.97 -7.89 10.08
CA ALA A 148 9.47 -7.04 9.01
C ALA A 148 10.11 -5.65 9.02
N ILE A 149 10.36 -5.06 10.20
CA ILE A 149 11.10 -3.81 10.35
C ILE A 149 12.54 -3.97 9.82
N ASP A 150 13.24 -5.01 10.25
CA ASP A 150 14.62 -5.28 9.83
C ASP A 150 14.69 -5.49 8.30
N ILE A 151 13.72 -6.20 7.72
CA ILE A 151 13.63 -6.41 6.27
C ILE A 151 13.31 -5.11 5.54
N ALA A 152 12.42 -4.26 6.05
CA ALA A 152 12.11 -2.96 5.44
C ALA A 152 13.37 -2.08 5.37
N GLN A 153 14.10 -1.98 6.49
CA GLN A 153 15.38 -1.26 6.55
C GLN A 153 16.42 -1.86 5.60
N GLY A 154 16.58 -3.19 5.63
CA GLY A 154 17.50 -3.92 4.75
C GLY A 154 17.15 -3.83 3.26
N SER A 155 15.88 -3.54 2.94
CA SER A 155 15.38 -3.34 1.58
C SER A 155 15.57 -1.91 1.05
N GLY A 156 16.12 -1.00 1.87
CA GLY A 156 16.39 0.39 1.46
C GLY A 156 15.24 1.37 1.69
N PHE A 157 14.28 1.02 2.55
CA PHE A 157 13.31 2.00 3.07
C PHE A 157 13.91 2.75 4.26
N ASP A 158 14.04 4.07 4.11
CA ASP A 158 14.45 5.01 5.15
C ASP A 158 13.26 5.81 5.73
N ASN A 159 12.10 5.74 5.07
CA ASN A 159 10.83 6.32 5.49
C ASN A 159 9.79 5.22 5.70
N PHE A 160 9.45 4.90 6.95
CA PHE A 160 8.35 4.00 7.25
C PHE A 160 7.66 4.35 8.57
N ASN A 161 6.38 4.03 8.63
CA ASN A 161 5.53 4.21 9.81
C ASN A 161 5.21 2.85 10.44
N LEU A 162 5.03 2.84 11.76
CA LEU A 162 4.58 1.67 12.52
C LEU A 162 3.25 2.01 13.18
N ASP A 163 2.16 1.41 12.72
CA ASP A 163 0.84 1.61 13.32
C ASP A 163 0.76 0.87 14.65
N ILE A 164 0.36 1.56 15.72
CA ILE A 164 0.29 1.04 17.10
C ILE A 164 -1.09 1.36 17.71
N MET A 165 -1.61 0.44 18.52
CA MET A 165 -2.88 0.57 19.25
C MET A 165 -2.70 0.37 20.77
#